data_AF-A0A317SH14-F1
#
_entry.id   AF-A0A317SH14-F1
#
_cell.length_a   1.000
_cell.length_b   1.000
_cell.length_c   1.000
_cell.angle_alpha   90.00
_cell.angle_beta   90.00
_cell.angle_gamma   90.00
#
_symmetry.space_group_name_H-M   'P 1'
#
loop_
_entity.id
_entity.type
_entity.pdbx_description
1 polymer ?
#
loop_
_entity_poly.entity_id
_entity_poly.type
_entity_poly.pdbx_seq_one_letter_code
_entity_poly.pdbx_strand_id
1 'polypeptide(L)'
;MFDFQRVLTSEDVYQDLVKRVASVKLKPGSGNGTHYYHTARLQLWHEKPPADALVTDADSGMTGVSQATRAKLVLSCSRLMIYFGGSGCFLTCFLTDDITLKRDGHKLMLVPTKYKGSLMKSPKTVKAVIRGNENSKGGFRLDKERISPDDEYSFEDFTYIHINFKDTEYLNKFQKLWNEMMATRRAERKRICSLKDQLQAATRAPLAVS
;
A
#
# COMPACT_ATOMS: atom_id res chain seq x y z
N MET A 1 20.15 3.87 -8.39
CA MET A 1 19.41 4.29 -7.16
C MET A 1 18.23 3.37 -6.88
N PHE A 2 17.31 3.14 -7.83
CA PHE A 2 16.17 2.23 -7.62
C PHE A 2 16.58 0.76 -7.41
N ASP A 3 17.59 0.26 -8.13
CA ASP A 3 18.09 -1.11 -7.88
C ASP A 3 18.65 -1.27 -6.46
N PHE A 4 19.32 -0.24 -5.94
CA PHE A 4 19.83 -0.23 -4.57
C PHE A 4 18.68 -0.23 -3.55
N GLN A 5 17.66 0.62 -3.75
CA GLN A 5 16.45 0.61 -2.93
C GLN A 5 15.77 -0.76 -2.96
N ARG A 6 15.59 -1.34 -4.15
CA ARG A 6 15.03 -2.66 -4.36
C ARG A 6 15.80 -3.75 -3.61
N VAL A 7 17.13 -3.75 -3.69
CA VAL A 7 17.97 -4.74 -3.01
C VAL A 7 17.85 -4.62 -1.49
N LEU A 8 17.69 -3.41 -0.96
CA LEU A 8 17.57 -3.19 0.49
C LEU A 8 16.18 -3.49 1.04
N THR A 9 15.12 -3.16 0.30
CA THR A 9 13.75 -3.20 0.82
C THR A 9 12.90 -4.32 0.22
N SER A 10 13.40 -5.01 -0.81
CA SER A 10 12.66 -6.01 -1.59
C SER A 10 11.39 -5.45 -2.25
N GLU A 11 11.33 -4.13 -2.46
CA GLU A 11 10.21 -3.43 -3.09
C GLU A 11 10.69 -2.68 -4.33
N ASP A 12 9.91 -2.74 -5.39
CA ASP A 12 10.17 -1.96 -6.60
C ASP A 12 9.59 -0.55 -6.46
N VAL A 13 10.33 0.43 -6.96
CA VAL A 13 9.82 1.80 -7.12
C VAL A 13 9.15 1.91 -8.49
N TYR A 14 7.81 1.89 -8.51
CA TYR A 14 7.01 1.94 -9.73
C TYR A 14 6.89 3.34 -10.32
N GLN A 15 6.89 4.36 -9.45
CA GLN A 15 6.85 5.75 -9.88
C GLN A 15 7.68 6.60 -8.94
N ASP A 16 8.43 7.53 -9.53
CA ASP A 16 9.18 8.54 -8.81
C ASP A 16 8.88 9.92 -9.38
N LEU A 17 8.31 10.79 -8.56
CA LEU A 17 7.98 12.17 -8.92
C LEU A 17 8.86 13.12 -8.11
N VAL A 18 9.97 13.50 -8.74
CA VAL A 18 10.96 14.44 -8.19
C VAL A 18 10.62 15.85 -8.65
N LYS A 19 10.57 16.82 -7.72
CA LYS A 19 10.32 18.25 -7.99
C LYS A 19 8.98 18.59 -8.67
N ARG A 20 8.09 17.61 -8.90
CA ARG A 20 6.76 17.77 -9.52
C ARG A 20 5.63 18.02 -8.50
N VAL A 21 5.89 17.79 -7.21
CA VAL A 21 4.97 18.13 -6.13
C VAL A 21 5.23 19.59 -5.72
N ALA A 22 4.18 20.40 -5.71
CA ALA A 22 4.20 21.80 -5.27
C ALA A 22 4.17 21.89 -3.75
N SER A 23 3.35 21.05 -3.12
CA SER A 23 3.29 20.95 -1.67
C SER A 23 2.54 19.71 -1.19
N VAL A 24 2.75 19.36 0.08
CA VAL A 24 1.99 18.35 0.80
C VAL A 24 1.43 18.97 2.08
N LYS A 25 0.13 18.78 2.31
CA LYS A 25 -0.60 19.25 3.49
C LYS A 25 -1.14 18.06 4.27
N LEU A 26 -0.79 17.96 5.54
CA LEU A 26 -1.17 16.87 6.44
C LEU A 26 -2.06 17.40 7.56
N LYS A 27 -3.17 16.71 7.83
CA LYS A 27 -4.03 16.99 9.00
C LYS A 27 -4.08 15.77 9.92
N PRO A 28 -3.35 15.77 11.05
CA PRO A 28 -3.45 14.72 12.06
C PRO A 28 -4.88 14.61 12.59
N GLY A 29 -5.31 13.39 12.90
CA GLY A 29 -6.63 13.08 13.46
C GLY A 29 -6.75 13.47 14.93
N SER A 30 -5.69 13.27 15.72
CA SER A 30 -5.58 13.65 17.13
C SER A 30 -4.66 14.86 17.29
N GLY A 31 -5.08 16.04 16.86
CA GLY A 31 -4.27 17.24 17.02
C GLY A 31 -4.85 18.52 16.42
N ASN A 32 -4.53 19.63 17.07
CA ASN A 32 -4.74 20.97 16.53
C ASN A 32 -3.52 21.33 15.68
N GLY A 33 -3.78 21.82 14.45
CA GLY A 33 -2.71 22.14 13.50
C GLY A 33 -2.89 21.45 12.15
N THR A 34 -2.21 22.00 11.15
CA THR A 34 -2.04 21.42 9.82
C THR A 34 -0.58 21.63 9.46
N HIS A 35 0.10 20.56 9.04
CA HIS A 35 1.49 20.64 8.61
C HIS A 35 1.56 20.84 7.10
N TYR A 36 2.48 21.69 6.66
CA TYR A 36 2.64 22.04 5.26
C TYR A 36 4.11 21.89 4.84
N TYR A 37 4.34 21.20 3.74
CA TYR A 37 5.67 20.95 3.19
C TYR A 37 5.69 21.41 1.73
N HIS A 38 6.55 22.38 1.40
CA HIS A 38 6.65 22.96 0.05
C HIS A 38 7.63 22.23 -0.87
N THR A 39 8.49 21.38 -0.30
CA THR A 39 9.43 20.56 -1.05
C THR A 39 9.16 19.12 -0.71
N ALA A 40 8.61 18.37 -1.68
CA ALA A 40 8.37 16.96 -1.52
C ALA A 40 8.76 16.15 -2.77
N ARG A 41 9.25 14.94 -2.55
CA ARG A 41 9.41 13.91 -3.58
C ARG A 41 8.45 12.78 -3.26
N LEU A 42 7.70 12.35 -4.27
CA LEU A 42 6.68 11.31 -4.13
C LEU A 42 7.18 10.03 -4.79
N GLN A 43 7.01 8.89 -4.15
CA GLN A 43 7.26 7.59 -4.77
C GLN A 43 6.12 6.62 -4.48
N LEU A 44 5.79 5.78 -5.47
CA LEU A 44 4.92 4.63 -5.29
C LEU A 44 5.76 3.36 -5.33
N TRP A 45 5.62 2.57 -4.29
CA TRP A 45 6.38 1.35 -4.06
C TRP A 45 5.43 0.16 -4.09
N HIS A 46 5.89 -0.95 -4.64
CA HIS A 46 5.13 -2.19 -4.72
C HIS A 46 6.04 -3.37 -4.35
N GLU A 47 5.54 -4.26 -3.52
CA GLU A 47 6.18 -5.52 -3.20
C GLU A 47 6.12 -6.42 -4.44
N LYS A 48 7.26 -7.02 -4.82
CA LYS A 48 7.20 -8.16 -5.75
C LYS A 48 6.57 -9.35 -5.02
N PRO A 49 5.63 -10.07 -5.65
CA PRO A 49 5.18 -11.34 -5.11
C PRO A 49 6.42 -12.20 -4.77
N PRO A 50 6.46 -12.85 -3.60
CA PRO A 50 7.48 -13.85 -3.32
C PRO A 50 7.62 -14.81 -4.50
N ALA A 51 8.82 -15.29 -4.82
CA ALA A 51 9.01 -16.29 -5.88
C ALA A 51 8.11 -17.54 -5.67
N ASP A 52 7.72 -17.79 -4.42
CA ASP A 52 6.87 -18.90 -3.98
C ASP A 52 5.37 -18.52 -3.93
N ALA A 53 5.02 -17.28 -4.26
CA ALA A 53 3.63 -16.80 -4.33
C ALA A 53 3.03 -17.20 -5.68
N LEU A 54 2.45 -18.41 -5.70
CA LEU A 54 1.61 -18.97 -6.76
C LEU A 54 2.33 -19.29 -8.08
N VAL A 55 3.09 -20.39 -8.07
CA VAL A 55 3.00 -21.37 -9.17
C VAL A 55 1.86 -22.32 -8.81
N THR A 56 0.64 -21.96 -9.21
CA THR A 56 -0.39 -22.98 -9.46
C THR A 56 -0.51 -23.05 -10.95
N ASP A 57 0.29 -23.92 -11.58
CA ASP A 57 0.03 -24.37 -12.93
C ASP A 57 -1.41 -24.87 -12.97
N ALA A 58 -2.24 -24.17 -13.75
CA ALA A 58 -3.58 -24.61 -14.09
C ALA A 58 -3.56 -25.89 -14.97
N ASP A 59 -2.38 -26.43 -15.28
CA ASP A 59 -2.17 -27.56 -16.18
C ASP A 59 -1.62 -28.83 -15.52
N SER A 60 -1.39 -28.88 -14.20
CA SER A 60 -1.01 -30.16 -13.55
C SER A 60 -2.25 -30.99 -13.21
N GLY A 61 -2.73 -31.71 -14.21
CA GLY A 61 -3.69 -32.78 -14.03
C GLY A 61 -3.14 -33.84 -13.07
N MET A 62 -3.97 -34.19 -12.09
CA MET A 62 -4.00 -35.47 -11.37
C MET A 62 -2.75 -35.96 -10.60
N THR A 63 -3.07 -36.52 -9.43
CA THR A 63 -2.31 -37.43 -8.57
C THR A 63 -1.28 -36.82 -7.61
N GLY A 64 -1.46 -37.10 -6.31
CA GLY A 64 -0.42 -36.88 -5.30
C GLY A 64 -0.84 -35.99 -4.14
N VAL A 65 -1.68 -36.52 -3.26
CA VAL A 65 -1.89 -35.99 -1.90
C VAL A 65 -0.56 -36.12 -1.14
N SER A 66 0.34 -35.14 -1.24
CA SER A 66 1.48 -34.96 -0.29
C SER A 66 2.45 -33.80 -0.61
N GLN A 67 2.18 -32.91 -1.57
CA GLN A 67 2.96 -31.67 -1.74
C GLN A 67 2.09 -30.46 -2.09
N ALA A 68 0.99 -30.27 -1.35
CA ALA A 68 0.39 -28.95 -1.23
C ALA A 68 1.33 -28.06 -0.39
N THR A 69 2.48 -27.72 -0.97
CA THR A 69 3.43 -26.72 -0.48
C THR A 69 2.60 -25.49 -0.17
N ARG A 70 2.53 -25.13 1.12
CA ARG A 70 1.70 -24.05 1.66
C ARG A 70 1.90 -22.77 0.85
N ALA A 71 1.10 -22.57 -0.19
CA ALA A 71 1.06 -21.31 -0.92
C ALA A 71 0.71 -20.24 0.11
N LYS A 72 1.64 -19.33 0.40
CA LYS A 72 1.41 -18.25 1.36
C LYS A 72 0.43 -17.29 0.69
N LEU A 73 -0.85 -17.42 1.02
CA LEU A 73 -1.94 -16.58 0.50
C LEU A 73 -1.86 -15.18 1.11
N VAL A 74 -0.82 -14.43 0.76
CA VAL A 74 -0.52 -13.08 1.23
C VAL A 74 -0.74 -12.11 0.08
N LEU A 75 -1.42 -11.01 0.37
CA LEU A 75 -1.61 -9.92 -0.58
C LEU A 75 -0.30 -9.15 -0.78
N SER A 76 0.04 -8.85 -2.03
CA SER A 76 1.15 -7.96 -2.34
C SER A 76 0.91 -6.59 -1.70
N CYS A 77 1.92 -6.05 -1.04
CA CYS A 77 1.82 -4.74 -0.43
C CYS A 77 2.20 -3.62 -1.41
N SER A 78 1.54 -2.48 -1.27
CA SER A 78 1.85 -1.25 -2.00
C SER A 78 1.89 -0.10 -1.03
N ARG A 79 2.80 0.85 -1.19
CA ARG A 79 2.88 2.02 -0.32
C ARG A 79 3.25 3.29 -1.06
N LEU A 80 2.72 4.39 -0.55
CA LEU A 80 3.09 5.75 -0.91
C LEU A 80 4.20 6.23 0.02
N MET A 81 5.30 6.66 -0.57
CA MET A 81 6.41 7.30 0.13
C MET A 81 6.45 8.78 -0.22
N ILE A 82 6.49 9.65 0.78
CA ILE A 82 6.63 11.09 0.62
C ILE A 82 7.87 11.56 1.37
N TYR A 83 8.91 11.97 0.66
CA TYR A 83 10.11 12.54 1.26
C TYR A 83 9.96 14.05 1.36
N PHE A 84 10.11 14.59 2.56
CA PHE A 84 10.03 16.03 2.80
C PHE A 84 11.44 16.63 2.72
N GLY A 85 11.64 17.53 1.76
CA GLY A 85 12.94 18.17 1.52
C GLY A 85 13.36 19.06 2.69
N GLY A 86 14.65 19.03 3.04
CA GLY A 86 15.24 19.85 4.11
C GLY A 86 15.07 19.25 5.52
N SER A 87 13.88 18.74 5.86
CA SER A 87 13.63 18.11 7.16
C SER A 87 14.33 16.76 7.29
N GLY A 88 14.49 16.03 6.18
CA GLY A 88 15.01 14.67 6.17
C GLY A 88 14.10 13.67 6.87
N CYS A 89 12.82 14.00 6.98
CA CYS A 89 11.77 13.06 7.34
C CYS A 89 11.03 12.56 6.08
N PHE A 90 10.40 11.40 6.20
CA PHE A 90 9.51 10.88 5.17
C PHE A 90 8.23 10.35 5.80
N LEU A 91 7.13 10.44 5.06
CA LEU A 91 5.87 9.78 5.37
C LEU A 91 5.74 8.50 4.55
N THR A 92 5.27 7.43 5.17
CA THR A 92 4.83 6.21 4.49
C THR A 92 3.37 5.93 4.81
N CYS A 93 2.61 5.51 3.79
CA CYS A 93 1.21 5.14 3.89
C CYS A 93 0.95 3.93 2.99
N PHE A 94 0.36 2.87 3.53
CA PHE A 94 0.00 1.69 2.74
C PHE A 94 -1.23 1.97 1.87
N LEU A 95 -1.24 1.42 0.67
CA LEU A 95 -2.38 1.49 -0.24
C LEU A 95 -3.37 0.37 0.14
N THR A 96 -4.44 0.75 0.82
CA THR A 96 -5.50 -0.15 1.28
C THR A 96 -6.85 0.24 0.70
N ASP A 97 -7.81 -0.69 0.72
CA ASP A 97 -9.18 -0.41 0.24
C ASP A 97 -9.90 0.65 1.08
N ASP A 98 -9.41 0.89 2.30
CA ASP A 98 -9.88 1.92 3.21
C ASP A 98 -9.48 3.34 2.79
N ILE A 99 -8.70 3.49 1.71
CA ILE A 99 -8.24 4.78 1.21
C ILE A 99 -8.72 5.00 -0.23
N THR A 100 -9.26 6.19 -0.48
CA THR A 100 -9.65 6.66 -1.82
C THR A 100 -8.96 7.97 -2.15
N LEU A 101 -8.60 8.15 -3.42
CA LEU A 101 -8.15 9.43 -3.96
C LEU A 101 -9.33 10.29 -4.39
N LYS A 102 -9.42 11.50 -3.83
CA LYS A 102 -10.30 12.56 -4.31
C LYS A 102 -9.49 13.61 -5.06
N ARG A 103 -10.03 14.09 -6.18
CA ARG A 103 -9.44 15.17 -6.96
C ARG A 103 -10.09 16.51 -6.59
N ASP A 104 -9.26 17.53 -6.42
CA ASP A 104 -9.67 18.93 -6.24
C ASP A 104 -8.74 19.81 -7.08
N GLY A 105 -9.16 20.17 -8.30
CA GLY A 105 -8.32 20.92 -9.25
C GLY A 105 -6.98 20.22 -9.56
N HIS A 106 -5.87 20.88 -9.23
CA HIS A 106 -4.49 20.37 -9.35
C HIS A 106 -4.01 19.59 -8.12
N LYS A 107 -4.93 19.13 -7.27
CA LYS A 107 -4.61 18.42 -6.05
C LYS A 107 -5.27 17.06 -6.00
N LEU A 108 -4.59 16.14 -5.31
CA LEU A 108 -5.14 14.85 -4.90
C LEU A 108 -5.17 14.76 -3.38
N MET A 109 -6.27 14.25 -2.85
CA MET A 109 -6.49 14.05 -1.43
C MET A 109 -6.69 12.56 -1.17
N LEU A 110 -5.82 11.97 -0.36
CA LEU A 110 -6.06 10.67 0.23
C LEU A 110 -7.04 10.87 1.38
N VAL A 111 -8.18 10.19 1.29
CA VAL A 111 -9.25 10.24 2.28
C VAL A 111 -9.74 8.84 2.60
N PRO A 112 -10.38 8.65 3.75
CA PRO A 112 -11.02 7.38 4.07
C PRO A 112 -12.12 7.04 3.04
N THR A 113 -12.15 5.78 2.62
CA THR A 113 -13.19 5.24 1.74
C THR A 113 -14.52 5.22 2.48
N LYS A 114 -15.59 5.67 1.81
CA LYS A 114 -16.96 5.59 2.34
C LYS A 114 -17.63 4.32 1.79
N TYR A 115 -17.81 3.32 2.63
CA TYR A 115 -18.57 2.12 2.29
C TYR A 115 -20.07 2.40 2.32
N LYS A 116 -20.78 1.88 1.32
CA LYS A 116 -22.26 1.94 1.26
C LYS A 116 -22.81 0.66 1.89
N GLY A 117 -23.72 0.78 2.85
CA GLY A 117 -24.39 -0.34 3.53
C GLY A 117 -24.04 -0.46 5.03
N SER A 118 -24.91 -1.11 5.82
CA SER A 118 -24.75 -1.20 7.28
C SER A 118 -23.76 -2.29 7.76
N LEU A 119 -23.33 -3.19 6.87
CA LEU A 119 -22.48 -4.33 7.23
C LEU A 119 -21.01 -3.98 7.49
N MET A 120 -20.48 -2.88 6.94
CA MET A 120 -19.11 -2.44 7.17
C MET A 120 -19.06 -0.98 7.59
N LYS A 121 -18.45 -0.70 8.75
CA LYS A 121 -18.19 0.66 9.20
C LYS A 121 -17.13 1.28 8.30
N SER A 122 -17.40 2.49 7.80
CA SER A 122 -16.40 3.23 7.03
C SER A 122 -15.23 3.66 7.93
N PRO A 123 -13.97 3.56 7.45
CA PRO A 123 -12.84 4.18 8.12
C PRO A 123 -13.06 5.69 8.28
N LYS A 124 -12.52 6.26 9.35
CA LYS A 124 -12.61 7.70 9.65
C LYS A 124 -11.34 8.47 9.35
N THR A 125 -10.22 7.76 9.20
CA THR A 125 -8.87 8.31 9.09
C THR A 125 -8.06 7.51 8.08
N VAL A 126 -6.95 8.10 7.62
CA VAL A 126 -5.91 7.49 6.79
C VAL A 126 -4.73 7.20 7.70
N LYS A 127 -4.26 5.95 7.72
CA LYS A 127 -3.12 5.55 8.53
C LYS A 127 -1.80 5.81 7.79
N ALA A 128 -0.89 6.52 8.46
CA ALA A 128 0.44 6.79 7.94
C ALA A 128 1.42 7.02 9.09
N VAL A 129 2.70 6.85 8.84
CA VAL A 129 3.75 7.15 9.83
C VAL A 129 4.80 8.07 9.22
N ILE A 130 5.21 9.07 9.99
CA ILE A 130 6.34 9.93 9.67
C ILE A 130 7.57 9.38 10.38
N ARG A 131 8.66 9.17 9.63
CA ARG A 131 9.95 8.73 10.17
C ARG A 131 10.99 9.82 10.01
N GLY A 132 11.77 10.01 11.07
CA GLY A 132 12.78 11.05 11.16
C GLY A 132 12.22 12.43 11.53
N ASN A 133 13.13 13.34 11.82
CA ASN A 133 12.88 14.74 12.11
C ASN A 133 14.14 15.56 11.78
N GLU A 134 14.14 16.84 12.14
CA GLU A 134 15.26 17.75 11.88
C GLU A 134 16.56 17.33 12.59
N ASN A 135 16.43 16.77 13.81
CA ASN A 135 17.53 16.38 14.68
C ASN A 135 18.05 14.95 14.40
N SER A 136 17.23 14.09 13.81
CA SER A 136 17.55 12.71 13.47
C SER A 136 16.85 12.34 12.18
N LYS A 137 17.64 12.24 11.10
CA LYS A 137 17.12 11.98 9.76
C LYS A 137 16.46 10.60 9.70
N GLY A 138 15.36 10.50 8.97
CA GLY A 138 14.67 9.24 8.73
C GLY A 138 15.57 8.30 7.92
N GLY A 139 15.74 7.08 8.41
CA GLY A 139 16.49 6.02 7.74
C GLY A 139 15.63 4.79 7.49
N PHE A 140 16.05 3.97 6.54
CA PHE A 140 15.56 2.60 6.41
C PHE A 140 16.48 1.68 7.22
N ARG A 141 15.91 0.65 7.85
CA ARG A 141 16.72 -0.37 8.50
C ARG A 141 17.42 -1.21 7.42
N LEU A 142 18.72 -1.44 7.60
CA LEU A 142 19.57 -2.19 6.65
C LEU A 142 19.57 -3.70 6.90
N ASP A 143 18.95 -4.13 7.99
CA ASP A 143 18.71 -5.53 8.34
C ASP A 143 17.63 -6.20 7.46
N LYS A 144 17.14 -5.49 6.43
CA LYS A 144 16.03 -5.90 5.55
C LYS A 144 14.70 -6.06 6.29
N GLU A 145 14.62 -5.65 7.56
CA GLU A 145 13.36 -5.60 8.29
C GLU A 145 12.53 -4.44 7.72
N ARG A 146 11.64 -4.79 6.80
CA ARG A 146 10.73 -3.85 6.16
C ARG A 146 9.71 -3.35 7.16
N ILE A 147 9.21 -2.14 6.92
CA ILE A 147 7.99 -1.67 7.59
C ILE A 147 6.87 -2.65 7.22
N SER A 148 6.36 -3.40 8.19
CA SER A 148 5.37 -4.44 7.93
C SER A 148 4.00 -3.80 7.70
N PRO A 149 3.18 -4.30 6.76
CA PRO A 149 1.77 -3.94 6.68
C PRO A 149 1.02 -4.28 7.99
N ASP A 150 1.49 -5.28 8.73
CA ASP A 150 0.89 -5.68 10.01
C ASP A 150 1.09 -4.59 11.09
N ASP A 151 2.10 -3.73 10.93
CA ASP A 151 2.36 -2.60 11.84
C ASP A 151 1.42 -1.41 11.57
N GLU A 152 0.63 -1.43 10.49
CA GLU A 152 -0.24 -0.31 10.09
C GLU A 152 -1.17 0.12 11.23
N TYR A 153 -1.65 -0.81 12.05
CA TYR A 153 -2.52 -0.50 13.20
C TYR A 153 -1.87 0.43 14.23
N SER A 154 -0.53 0.42 14.33
CA SER A 154 0.23 1.30 15.21
C SER A 154 0.50 2.69 14.62
N PHE A 155 0.16 2.90 13.35
CA PHE A 155 0.43 4.17 12.67
C PHE A 155 -0.50 5.27 13.13
N GLU A 156 -0.02 6.50 12.95
CA GLU A 156 -0.77 7.71 13.25
C GLU A 156 -1.97 7.85 12.31
N ASP A 157 -3.04 8.40 12.86
CA ASP A 157 -4.25 8.68 12.12
C ASP A 157 -4.20 10.10 11.53
N PHE A 158 -4.48 10.22 10.23
CA PHE A 158 -4.65 11.49 9.53
C PHE A 158 -6.09 11.63 9.05
N THR A 159 -6.69 12.81 9.21
CA THR A 159 -8.00 13.09 8.59
C THR A 159 -7.88 13.12 7.07
N TYR A 160 -6.81 13.72 6.55
CA TYR A 160 -6.47 13.71 5.14
C TYR A 160 -4.98 13.93 4.92
N ILE A 161 -4.50 13.42 3.79
CA ILE A 161 -3.18 13.71 3.22
C ILE A 161 -3.42 14.33 1.84
N HIS A 162 -2.98 15.57 1.66
CA HIS A 162 -3.27 16.34 0.46
C HIS A 162 -1.99 16.67 -0.30
N ILE A 163 -1.94 16.29 -1.57
CA ILE A 163 -0.78 16.41 -2.45
C ILE A 163 -1.16 17.39 -3.56
N ASN A 164 -0.46 18.52 -3.59
CA ASN A 164 -0.62 19.53 -4.62
C ASN A 164 0.46 19.33 -5.68
N PHE A 165 0.05 19.16 -6.94
CA PHE A 165 0.98 18.95 -8.05
C PHE A 165 1.27 20.27 -8.74
N LYS A 166 2.49 20.45 -9.25
CA LYS A 166 2.84 21.61 -10.07
C LYS A 166 2.23 21.56 -11.46
N ASP A 167 1.81 20.36 -11.88
CA ASP A 167 1.42 20.07 -13.25
C ASP A 167 0.37 18.95 -13.28
N THR A 168 -0.71 19.21 -14.03
CA THR A 168 -1.85 18.31 -14.21
C THR A 168 -1.47 16.99 -14.87
N GLU A 169 -0.47 16.98 -15.75
CA GLU A 169 -0.02 15.77 -16.44
C GLU A 169 0.48 14.74 -15.41
N TYR A 170 1.33 15.17 -14.47
CA TYR A 170 1.85 14.30 -13.42
C TYR A 170 0.78 13.91 -12.40
N LEU A 171 -0.18 14.81 -12.12
CA LEU A 171 -1.36 14.46 -11.32
C LEU A 171 -2.14 13.31 -11.98
N ASN A 172 -2.44 13.44 -13.28
CA ASN A 172 -3.21 12.43 -14.02
C ASN A 172 -2.44 11.10 -14.08
N LYS A 173 -1.13 11.14 -14.33
CA LYS A 173 -0.25 9.96 -14.33
C LYS A 173 -0.26 9.25 -12.97
N PHE A 174 -0.09 10.02 -11.88
CA PHE A 174 -0.13 9.46 -10.53
C PHE A 174 -1.49 8.85 -10.20
N GLN A 175 -2.58 9.55 -10.50
CA GLN A 175 -3.95 9.07 -10.25
C GLN A 175 -4.22 7.77 -11.03
N LYS A 176 -3.80 7.71 -12.30
CA LYS A 176 -3.94 6.50 -13.12
C LYS A 176 -3.21 5.31 -12.49
N LEU A 177 -1.93 5.48 -12.14
CA LEU A 177 -1.14 4.41 -11.56
C LEU A 177 -1.68 3.95 -10.20
N TRP A 178 -2.10 4.88 -9.34
CA TRP A 178 -2.76 4.53 -8.07
C TRP A 178 -3.99 3.65 -8.30
N ASN A 179 -4.84 4.02 -9.26
CA ASN A 179 -6.04 3.25 -9.58
C ASN A 179 -5.70 1.85 -10.12
N GLU A 180 -4.67 1.72 -10.95
CA GLU A 180 -4.18 0.43 -11.45
C GLU A 180 -3.66 -0.47 -10.32
N MET A 181 -2.89 0.09 -9.38
CA MET A 181 -2.39 -0.64 -8.20
C MET A 181 -3.55 -1.10 -7.30
N MET A 182 -4.53 -0.22 -7.05
CA MET A 182 -5.73 -0.58 -6.28
C MET A 182 -6.59 -1.64 -6.98
N ALA A 183 -6.73 -1.56 -8.31
CA ALA A 183 -7.45 -2.58 -9.08
C ALA A 183 -6.76 -3.94 -9.00
N THR A 184 -5.43 -3.97 -9.17
CA THR A 184 -4.60 -5.17 -9.05
C THR A 184 -4.75 -5.81 -7.67
N ARG A 185 -4.60 -5.01 -6.61
CA ARG A 185 -4.80 -5.47 -5.21
C ARG A 185 -6.18 -6.08 -4.98
N ARG A 186 -7.25 -5.46 -5.50
CA ARG A 186 -8.62 -5.97 -5.37
C ARG A 186 -8.81 -7.29 -6.13
N ALA A 187 -8.18 -7.44 -7.29
CA ALA A 187 -8.20 -8.67 -8.07
C ALA A 187 -7.45 -9.80 -7.33
N GLU A 188 -6.25 -9.52 -6.80
CA GLU A 188 -5.50 -10.46 -5.96
C GLU A 188 -6.31 -10.90 -4.74
N ARG A 189 -7.00 -9.96 -4.06
CA ARG A 189 -7.85 -10.30 -2.91
C ARG A 189 -8.98 -11.24 -3.30
N LYS A 190 -9.67 -10.98 -4.41
CA LYS A 190 -10.73 -11.87 -4.90
C LYS A 190 -10.19 -13.27 -5.21
N ARG A 191 -9.02 -13.35 -5.87
CA ARG A 191 -8.35 -14.63 -6.16
C ARG A 191 -8.01 -15.38 -4.87
N ILE A 192 -7.41 -14.70 -3.89
CA ILE A 192 -7.05 -15.31 -2.60
C ILE A 192 -8.30 -15.79 -1.85
N CYS A 193 -9.37 -15.01 -1.81
CA CYS A 193 -10.64 -15.42 -1.19
C CYS A 193 -11.19 -16.68 -1.86
N SER A 194 -11.26 -16.72 -3.18
CA SER A 194 -11.75 -17.90 -3.92
C SER A 194 -10.91 -19.15 -3.64
N LEU A 195 -9.58 -19.01 -3.57
CA LEU A 195 -8.69 -20.13 -3.22
C LEU A 195 -8.91 -20.60 -1.78
N LYS A 196 -9.13 -19.69 -0.81
CA LYS A 196 -9.45 -20.05 0.57
C LYS A 196 -10.76 -20.83 0.66
N ASP A 197 -11.79 -20.40 -0.06
CA ASP A 197 -13.10 -21.07 -0.08
C ASP A 197 -13.00 -22.48 -0.68
N GLN A 198 -12.24 -22.65 -1.77
CA GLN A 198 -11.97 -23.95 -2.38
C GLN A 198 -11.22 -24.90 -1.44
N LEU A 199 -10.17 -24.42 -0.76
CA LEU A 199 -9.42 -25.21 0.22
C LEU A 199 -10.29 -25.63 1.41
N GLN A 200 -11.16 -24.73 1.89
CA GLN A 200 -12.10 -25.06 2.98
C GLN A 200 -13.14 -26.09 2.54
N ALA A 201 -13.68 -25.98 1.33
CA ALA A 201 -14.63 -26.96 0.78
C ALA A 201 -13.98 -28.35 0.62
N ALA A 202 -12.76 -28.40 0.06
CA ALA A 202 -12.00 -29.64 -0.10
C ALA A 202 -11.63 -30.31 1.24
N THR A 203 -11.41 -29.52 2.29
CA THR A 203 -11.13 -30.03 3.65
C THR A 203 -12.39 -30.57 4.35
N ARG A 204 -13.59 -30.09 3.99
CA ARG A 204 -14.87 -30.55 4.56
C ARG A 204 -15.44 -31.78 3.87
N ALA A 205 -15.14 -31.98 2.59
CA ALA A 205 -15.60 -33.11 1.79
C ALA A 205 -15.22 -34.53 2.32
N PRO A 206 -14.10 -34.78 3.03
CA PRO A 206 -13.72 -36.14 3.45
C PRO A 206 -14.54 -36.70 4.63
N LEU A 207 -15.39 -35.90 5.29
CA LEU A 207 -16.12 -36.30 6.50
C LEU A 207 -17.57 -36.73 6.26
N ALA A 208 -18.03 -36.73 5.00
CA ALA A 208 -19.41 -37.07 4.64
C ALA A 208 -19.58 -38.51 4.09
N VAL A 209 -18.54 -39.34 4.17
CA VAL A 209 -18.59 -40.75 3.75
C VAL A 209 -18.05 -41.63 4.88
N SER A 210 -18.93 -41.97 5.83
CA SER A 210 -18.74 -43.08 6.77
C SER A 210 -20.09 -43.60 7.20
#